data_AF-A0A351ZTX1-F1
#
_entry.id   AF-A0A351ZTX1-F1
#
_cell.length_a   1.000
_cell.length_b   1.000
_cell.length_c   1.000
_cell.angle_alpha   90.00
_cell.angle_beta   90.00
_cell.angle_gamma   90.00
#
_symmetry.space_group_name_H-M   'P 1'
#
loop_
_entity.id
_entity.type
_entity.pdbx_description
1 polymer ?
#
loop_
_entity_poly.entity_id
_entity_poly.type
_entity_poly.pdbx_seq_one_letter_code
_entity_poly.pdbx_strand_id
1 'polypeptide(L)'
;MAYRLHPRWRAAVRAEHFSDPESVIIQPASGHGFTAFSVSANIDWSAMSMITIRAELRGLFANDQVFPATGGVSRSEVFGTVTISTSL
;
A
#
# COMPACT_ATOMS: atom_id res chain seq x y z
N MET A 1 5.60 8.07 -9.10
CA MET A 1 5.52 8.42 -10.54
C MET A 1 5.32 7.12 -11.31
N ALA A 2 4.41 7.06 -12.28
CA ALA A 2 4.12 5.82 -13.03
C ALA A 2 4.82 5.85 -14.39
N TYR A 3 5.59 4.81 -14.70
CA TYR A 3 6.31 4.64 -15.94
C TYR A 3 5.46 3.89 -16.98
N ARG A 4 5.47 4.33 -18.23
CA ARG A 4 4.76 3.68 -19.33
C ARG A 4 5.70 2.71 -20.02
N LEU A 5 5.44 1.41 -19.86
CA LEU A 5 6.23 0.34 -20.48
C LEU A 5 5.76 0.09 -21.93
N HIS A 6 4.46 0.26 -22.18
CA HIS A 6 3.79 0.07 -23.47
C HIS A 6 2.55 0.99 -23.52
N PRO A 7 1.96 1.33 -24.68
CA PRO A 7 0.72 2.11 -24.74
C PRO A 7 -0.44 1.58 -23.88
N ARG A 8 -0.43 0.28 -23.56
CA ARG A 8 -1.45 -0.39 -22.74
C ARG A 8 -0.96 -0.82 -21.36
N TRP A 9 0.32 -0.63 -21.04
CA TRP A 9 0.92 -1.08 -19.79
C TRP A 9 1.68 0.03 -19.08
N ARG A 10 1.36 0.23 -17.81
CA ARG A 10 2.07 1.16 -16.93
C ARG A 10 2.47 0.43 -15.67
N ALA A 11 3.57 0.83 -15.06
CA ALA A 11 3.99 0.33 -13.77
C ALA A 11 4.41 1.48 -12.88
N ALA A 12 4.25 1.33 -11.58
CA ALA A 12 4.75 2.29 -10.61
C ALA A 12 5.27 1.58 -9.37
N VAL A 13 6.23 2.24 -8.72
CA VAL A 13 6.65 1.93 -7.36
C VAL A 13 6.39 3.14 -6.47
N ARG A 14 6.05 2.88 -5.21
CA ARG A 14 5.84 3.91 -4.18
C ARG A 14 6.50 3.47 -2.89
N ALA A 15 7.13 4.42 -2.22
CA ALA A 15 7.58 4.30 -0.84
C ALA A 15 6.89 5.41 -0.03
N GLU A 16 6.40 5.09 1.17
CA GLU A 16 5.67 6.03 2.04
C GLU A 16 6.19 5.89 3.46
N HIS A 17 6.37 7.02 4.16
CA HIS A 17 6.75 7.06 5.57
C HIS A 17 5.61 7.72 6.35
N PHE A 18 5.14 7.05 7.40
CA PHE A 18 4.09 7.52 8.30
C PHE A 18 4.73 7.85 9.64
N SER A 19 4.44 9.05 10.14
CA SER A 19 4.97 9.54 11.41
C SER A 19 3.84 10.23 12.18
N ASP A 20 3.54 9.71 13.36
CA ASP A 20 2.56 10.24 14.31
C ASP A 20 3.19 10.21 15.71
N PRO A 21 4.09 11.16 16.01
CA PRO A 21 4.88 11.14 17.24
C PRO A 21 4.03 11.30 18.50
N GLU A 22 2.88 11.96 18.40
CA GLU A 22 1.94 12.20 19.50
C GLU A 22 0.84 11.12 19.58
N SER A 23 0.88 10.11 18.70
CA SER A 23 -0.07 8.99 18.66
C SER A 23 -1.53 9.44 18.62
N VAL A 24 -1.82 10.49 17.85
CA VAL A 24 -3.18 11.05 17.74
C VAL A 24 -4.09 10.14 16.91
N ILE A 25 -3.53 9.49 15.88
CA ILE A 25 -4.26 8.64 14.93
C ILE A 25 -4.13 7.17 15.33
N ILE A 26 -2.91 6.72 15.59
CA ILE A 26 -2.61 5.33 15.97
C ILE A 26 -1.97 5.36 17.35
N GLN A 27 -2.54 4.62 18.30
CA GLN A 27 -2.02 4.49 19.66
C GLN A 27 -1.40 3.10 19.86
N PRO A 28 -0.06 2.96 19.73
CA PRO A 28 0.60 1.69 19.96
C PRO A 28 0.55 1.29 21.43
N ALA A 29 0.49 -0.02 21.70
CA ALA A 29 0.49 -0.53 23.07
C ALA A 29 1.79 -0.21 23.86
N SER A 30 2.88 0.13 23.16
CA SER A 30 4.14 0.55 23.79
C SER A 30 4.06 1.93 24.45
N GLY A 31 3.05 2.74 24.12
CA GLY A 31 2.94 4.12 24.59
C GLY A 31 3.90 5.11 23.92
N HIS A 32 4.73 4.68 22.97
CA HIS A 32 5.56 5.55 22.16
C HIS A 32 4.79 6.12 20.95
N GLY A 33 5.39 7.11 20.29
CA GLY A 33 4.89 7.67 19.03
C GLY A 33 4.86 6.63 17.91
N PHE A 34 3.81 6.65 17.08
CA PHE A 34 3.66 5.73 15.97
C PHE A 34 4.53 6.10 14.77
N THR A 35 5.25 5.11 14.23
CA THR A 35 6.03 5.24 13.00
C THR A 35 5.93 3.98 12.14
N ALA A 36 5.77 4.15 10.84
CA ALA A 36 5.71 3.05 9.88
C ALA A 36 6.25 3.45 8.50
N PHE A 37 6.59 2.44 7.70
CA PHE A 37 7.02 2.57 6.32
C PHE A 37 6.24 1.60 5.43
N SER A 38 5.96 2.03 4.20
CA SER A 38 5.23 1.27 3.18
C SER A 38 6.04 1.24 1.90
N VAL A 39 6.02 0.10 1.22
CA VAL A 39 6.46 -0.02 -0.17
C VAL A 39 5.35 -0.68 -0.96
N SER A 40 5.03 -0.14 -2.13
CA SER A 40 4.14 -0.80 -3.08
C SER A 40 4.66 -0.76 -4.50
N ALA A 41 4.27 -1.77 -5.26
CA ALA A 41 4.47 -1.86 -6.70
C ALA A 41 3.14 -2.19 -7.36
N ASN A 42 2.80 -1.47 -8.42
CA ASN A 42 1.61 -1.77 -9.21
C ASN A 42 1.90 -1.85 -10.71
N ILE A 43 1.07 -2.63 -11.39
CA ILE A 43 0.99 -2.72 -12.84
C ILE A 43 -0.44 -2.48 -13.28
N ASP A 44 -0.59 -1.60 -14.27
CA ASP A 44 -1.86 -1.21 -14.86
C ASP A 44 -1.92 -1.70 -16.30
N TRP A 45 -3.00 -2.40 -16.63
CA TRP A 45 -3.31 -2.84 -17.98
C TRP A 45 -4.58 -2.17 -18.49
N SER A 46 -4.46 -1.41 -19.59
CA SER A 46 -5.60 -0.86 -20.31
C SER A 46 -6.21 -1.94 -21.22
N ALA A 47 -7.20 -2.67 -20.69
CA ALA A 47 -7.92 -3.72 -21.40
C ALA A 47 -8.77 -3.16 -22.55
N MET A 48 -9.38 -1.99 -22.34
CA MET A 48 -10.10 -1.20 -23.35
C MET A 48 -9.77 0.28 -23.15
N SER A 49 -10.17 1.15 -24.09
CA SER A 49 -10.00 2.60 -23.94
C SER A 49 -10.63 3.15 -22.66
N MET A 50 -11.71 2.52 -22.18
CA MET A 50 -12.45 2.91 -20.99
C MET A 50 -12.19 2.01 -19.77
N ILE A 51 -11.44 0.92 -19.88
CA ILE A 51 -11.26 -0.07 -18.80
C ILE A 51 -9.79 -0.26 -18.50
N THR A 52 -9.40 -0.02 -17.25
CA THR A 52 -8.07 -0.31 -16.72
C THR A 52 -8.15 -1.30 -15.57
N ILE A 53 -7.28 -2.30 -15.58
CA ILE A 53 -7.11 -3.27 -14.51
C ILE A 53 -5.77 -2.98 -13.83
N ARG A 54 -5.77 -2.83 -12.50
CA ARG A 54 -4.56 -2.68 -11.68
C ARG A 54 -4.36 -3.92 -10.84
N ALA A 55 -3.13 -4.42 -10.81
CA ALA A 55 -2.66 -5.29 -9.74
C ALA A 55 -1.63 -4.51 -8.90
N GLU A 56 -1.76 -4.52 -7.58
CA GLU A 56 -0.82 -3.90 -6.64
C GLU A 56 -0.38 -4.90 -5.58
N LEU A 57 0.91 -4.95 -5.30
CA LEU A 57 1.47 -5.60 -4.12
C LEU A 57 1.98 -4.51 -3.18
N ARG A 58 1.60 -4.60 -1.90
CA ARG A 58 1.98 -3.64 -0.87
C ARG A 58 2.49 -4.35 0.38
N GLY A 59 3.58 -3.81 0.93
CA GLY A 59 4.09 -4.16 2.25
C GLY A 59 4.05 -2.96 3.19
N LEU A 60 3.62 -3.18 4.43
CA LEU A 60 3.58 -2.23 5.53
C LEU A 60 4.46 -2.75 6.67
N PHE A 61 5.25 -1.86 7.28
CA PHE A 61 6.20 -2.19 8.35
C PHE A 61 6.17 -1.11 9.42
N ALA A 62 5.95 -1.46 10.67
CA ALA A 62 5.90 -0.56 11.82
C ALA A 62 6.85 -1.02 12.92
N ASN A 63 7.24 -0.09 13.79
CA ASN A 63 8.05 -0.43 14.97
C ASN A 63 7.23 -1.23 16.02
N ASP A 64 5.93 -0.97 16.08
CA ASP A 64 4.99 -1.60 16.99
C ASP A 64 4.08 -2.62 16.29
N GLN A 65 3.48 -3.52 17.08
CA GLN A 65 2.52 -4.49 16.57
C GLN A 65 1.13 -3.84 16.42
N VAL A 66 0.84 -3.32 15.23
CA VAL A 66 -0.39 -2.58 14.96
C VAL A 66 -1.20 -3.15 13.80
N PHE A 67 -0.64 -4.06 13.00
CA PHE A 67 -1.32 -4.63 11.85
C PHE A 67 -2.05 -5.92 12.21
N PRO A 68 -3.23 -6.20 11.64
CA PRO A 68 -3.94 -7.45 11.88
C PRO A 68 -3.12 -8.69 11.49
N ALA A 69 -3.15 -9.73 12.32
CA ALA A 69 -2.57 -11.03 12.01
C ALA A 69 -3.43 -12.15 12.61
N THR A 70 -3.24 -13.39 12.12
CA THR A 70 -3.94 -14.55 12.69
C THR A 70 -3.55 -14.71 14.16
N GLY A 71 -4.52 -14.55 15.06
CA GLY A 71 -4.32 -14.67 16.50
C GLY A 71 -3.78 -13.42 17.21
N GLY A 72 -3.75 -12.25 16.55
CA GLY A 72 -3.36 -11.01 17.23
C GLY A 72 -2.94 -9.89 16.27
N VAL A 73 -1.83 -9.24 16.61
CA VAL A 73 -1.25 -8.11 15.87
C VAL A 73 0.20 -8.37 15.48
N SER A 74 0.61 -7.80 14.36
CA SER A 74 1.94 -7.95 13.76
C SER A 74 2.57 -6.58 13.50
N ARG A 75 3.90 -6.57 13.41
CA ARG A 75 4.69 -5.39 13.02
C ARG A 75 4.70 -5.15 11.51
N SER A 76 4.23 -6.12 10.73
CA SER A 76 4.18 -6.00 9.28
C SER A 76 2.97 -6.71 8.68
N GLU A 77 2.53 -6.20 7.55
CA GLU A 77 1.48 -6.79 6.72
C GLU A 77 1.86 -6.69 5.25
N VAL A 78 1.63 -7.77 4.49
CA VAL A 78 1.83 -7.80 3.05
C VAL A 78 0.55 -8.27 2.40
N PHE A 79 0.05 -7.51 1.44
CA PHE A 79 -1.19 -7.84 0.75
C PHE A 79 -1.14 -7.44 -0.72
N GLY A 80 -1.92 -8.17 -1.51
CA GLY A 80 -2.12 -7.92 -2.93
C GLY A 80 -3.55 -7.49 -3.20
N THR A 81 -3.74 -6.55 -4.12
CA THR A 81 -5.06 -6.13 -4.58
C THR A 81 -5.15 -6.19 -6.10
N VAL A 82 -6.36 -6.47 -6.59
CA VAL A 82 -6.72 -6.32 -8.00
C VAL A 82 -7.92 -5.39 -8.07
N THR A 83 -7.86 -4.38 -8.91
CA THR A 83 -8.90 -3.36 -9.05
C THR A 83 -9.22 -3.15 -10.52
N ILE A 84 -10.50 -2.94 -10.83
CA ILE A 84 -10.97 -2.55 -12.16
C ILE A 84 -11.48 -1.12 -12.06
N SER A 85 -11.09 -0.28 -13.00
CA SER A 85 -11.52 1.12 -13.07
C SER A 85 -12.06 1.42 -14.46
N THR A 86 -13.21 2.09 -14.50
CA THR A 86 -13.81 2.59 -15.74
C THR A 86 -13.68 4.10 -15.82
N SER A 87 -13.30 4.64 -16.98
CA SER A 87 -13.38 6.07 -17.25
C SER A 87 -14.68 6.35 -18.00
N LEU A 88 -15.61 7.02 -17.30
CA LEU A 88 -16.86 7.55 -17.84
C LEU A 88 -16.62 8.87 -18.56
#